data_AF-A0AAV6KLK9-F1
#
_entry.id   AF-A0AAV6KLK9-F1
#
_cell.length_a   1.000
_cell.length_b   1.000
_cell.length_c   1.000
_cell.angle_alpha   90.00
_cell.angle_beta   90.00
_cell.angle_gamma   90.00
#
_symmetry.space_group_name_H-M   'P 1'
#
loop_
_entity.id
_entity.type
_entity.pdbx_description
1 polymer ?
#
loop_
_entity_poly.entity_id
_entity_poly.type
_entity_poly.pdbx_seq_one_letter_code
_entity_poly.pdbx_strand_id
1 'polypeptide(L)'
;MLATSGLNDWHNLAQRLKSHEASNEHIFGMSKWIESEIRLRLNETIDKSVEDQIKKEKVHWKGVLERIIEAVKTLAKNNLAFRGDNEKIYQKNNGIFLSIIEMMAKHDPTMREHLRRISNGEIHYHYLGHNIQNELIQMLANEVKSAMIRRIKDAKYFAVILDCTPDISHMEQMSLVIRCVDVSTTTIQVEEFFLQFLKVEDTTGSGLFEELEEGLVTLQLDIGDCRGQGYDNGSNMKGKRKGVQKRLLDKNPRAFYMPCGCHSLNLVLCDMANSCNKAISFFGVLQRI
;
A
#
# COMPACT_ATOMS: atom_id res chain seq x y z
N MET A 1 -32.42 13.42 50.45
CA MET A 1 -31.39 13.67 51.51
C MET A 1 -29.95 13.47 50.98
N LEU A 2 -29.41 14.39 50.18
CA LEU A 2 -27.97 14.68 50.20
C LEU A 2 -27.85 15.88 51.13
N ALA A 3 -27.71 15.62 52.43
CA ALA A 3 -27.84 16.66 53.44
C ALA A 3 -26.66 17.63 53.32
N THR A 4 -26.95 18.91 53.15
CA THR A 4 -25.97 20.01 53.17
C THR A 4 -25.41 20.26 54.57
N SER A 5 -26.01 19.66 55.60
CA SER A 5 -25.51 19.58 56.97
C SER A 5 -25.59 18.14 57.48
N GLY A 6 -24.50 17.65 58.07
CA GLY A 6 -24.42 16.27 58.59
C GLY A 6 -25.35 16.01 59.79
N LEU A 7 -25.55 14.73 60.11
CA LEU A 7 -26.31 14.31 61.29
C LEU A 7 -25.41 14.32 62.54
N ASN A 8 -25.86 14.96 63.63
CA ASN A 8 -25.16 15.03 64.91
C ASN A 8 -25.86 14.25 66.05
N ASP A 9 -27.05 13.72 65.82
CA ASP A 9 -27.86 12.96 66.79
C ASP A 9 -27.66 11.44 66.61
N TRP A 10 -26.52 10.96 67.09
CA TRP A 10 -26.11 9.56 67.00
C TRP A 10 -26.92 8.62 67.89
N HIS A 11 -27.52 9.14 68.98
CA HIS A 11 -28.24 8.32 69.94
C HIS A 11 -29.58 7.80 69.37
N ASN A 12 -30.24 8.60 68.52
CA ASN A 12 -31.48 8.23 67.83
C ASN A 12 -31.28 7.74 66.40
N LEU A 13 -30.03 7.40 66.03
CA LEU A 13 -29.67 7.04 64.66
C LEU A 13 -30.53 5.89 64.11
N ALA A 14 -30.80 4.86 64.92
CA ALA A 14 -31.58 3.70 64.50
C ALA A 14 -33.02 4.07 64.09
N GLN A 15 -33.65 5.01 64.81
CA GLN A 15 -35.00 5.49 64.48
C GLN A 15 -34.98 6.38 63.25
N ARG A 16 -33.97 7.27 63.13
CA ARG A 16 -33.82 8.14 61.96
C ARG A 16 -33.53 7.35 60.69
N LEU A 17 -32.72 6.30 60.76
CA LEU A 17 -32.49 5.35 59.65
C LEU A 17 -33.80 4.71 59.21
N LYS A 18 -34.60 4.16 60.14
CA LYS A 18 -35.91 3.59 59.80
C LYS A 18 -36.83 4.61 59.13
N SER A 19 -36.84 5.86 59.61
CA SER A 19 -37.65 6.92 59.00
C SER A 19 -37.16 7.33 57.61
N HIS A 20 -35.84 7.31 57.38
CA HIS A 20 -35.23 7.59 56.09
C HIS A 20 -35.45 6.45 55.10
N GLU A 21 -35.27 5.19 55.51
CA GLU A 21 -35.55 4.01 54.68
C GLU A 21 -37.01 3.97 54.21
N ALA A 22 -37.93 4.41 55.08
CA ALA A 22 -39.35 4.54 54.75
C ALA A 22 -39.71 5.86 54.03
N SER A 23 -38.76 6.78 53.83
CA SER A 23 -39.02 8.05 53.18
C SER A 23 -39.21 7.88 51.67
N ASN A 24 -40.10 8.69 51.09
CA ASN A 24 -40.35 8.69 49.64
C ASN A 24 -39.08 8.97 48.83
N GLU A 25 -38.16 9.78 49.36
CA GLU A 25 -36.90 10.12 48.71
C GLU A 25 -35.98 8.90 48.60
N HIS A 26 -35.85 8.12 49.68
CA HIS A 26 -35.05 6.90 49.67
C HIS A 26 -35.67 5.84 48.77
N ILE A 27 -36.99 5.63 48.86
CA ILE A 27 -37.72 4.65 48.03
C ILE A 27 -37.60 5.02 46.54
N PHE A 28 -37.75 6.30 46.20
CA PHE A 28 -37.57 6.79 44.84
C PHE A 28 -36.13 6.59 44.35
N GLY A 29 -35.14 6.94 45.18
CA GLY A 29 -33.72 6.72 44.88
C GLY A 29 -33.38 5.25 44.67
N MET A 30 -33.91 4.36 45.52
CA MET A 30 -33.71 2.91 45.41
C MET A 30 -34.39 2.36 44.17
N SER A 31 -35.61 2.82 43.84
CA SER A 31 -36.30 2.44 42.61
C SER A 31 -35.53 2.87 41.37
N LYS A 32 -34.96 4.09 41.37
CA LYS A 32 -34.08 4.59 40.29
C LYS A 32 -32.78 3.80 40.17
N TRP A 33 -32.21 3.39 41.30
CA TRP A 33 -31.00 2.55 41.32
C TRP A 33 -31.28 1.15 40.75
N ILE A 34 -32.36 0.50 41.17
CA ILE A 34 -32.79 -0.81 40.64
C ILE A 34 -33.10 -0.70 39.13
N GLU A 35 -33.81 0.34 38.70
CA GLU A 35 -34.07 0.61 37.28
C GLU A 35 -32.77 0.75 36.47
N SER A 36 -31.79 1.48 37.02
CA SER A 36 -30.47 1.67 36.39
C SER A 36 -29.68 0.37 36.33
N GLU A 37 -29.67 -0.42 37.41
CA GLU A 37 -28.98 -1.72 37.45
C GLU A 37 -29.55 -2.69 36.40
N ILE A 38 -30.88 -2.76 36.28
CA ILE A 38 -31.55 -3.58 35.26
C ILE A 38 -31.17 -3.12 33.85
N ARG A 39 -31.21 -1.80 33.57
CA ARG A 39 -30.82 -1.25 32.28
C ARG A 39 -29.36 -1.51 31.92
N LEU A 40 -28.45 -1.44 32.90
CA LEU A 40 -27.04 -1.79 32.69
C LEU A 40 -26.87 -3.27 32.36
N ARG A 41 -27.58 -4.16 33.05
CA ARG A 41 -27.54 -5.61 32.76
C ARG A 41 -28.12 -5.95 31.39
N LEU A 42 -29.17 -5.24 30.95
CA LEU A 42 -29.80 -5.43 29.64
C LEU A 42 -29.13 -4.62 28.52
N ASN A 43 -28.12 -3.82 28.84
CA ASN A 43 -27.44 -2.92 27.91
C ASN A 43 -28.40 -1.91 27.23
N GLU A 44 -29.41 -1.45 27.98
CA GLU A 44 -30.42 -0.44 27.60
C GLU A 44 -30.10 0.90 28.25
N THR A 45 -28.87 1.34 28.10
CA THR A 45 -28.41 2.63 28.61
C THR A 45 -29.01 3.79 27.79
N ILE A 46 -28.95 5.01 28.33
CA ILE A 46 -29.51 6.21 27.68
C ILE A 46 -28.90 6.44 26.29
N ASP A 47 -27.64 6.05 26.11
CA ASP A 47 -26.88 6.14 24.87
C ASP A 47 -27.05 4.93 23.95
N LYS A 48 -27.82 3.90 24.31
CA LYS A 48 -28.00 2.68 23.51
C LYS A 48 -28.42 2.96 22.06
N SER A 49 -29.37 3.88 21.88
CA SER A 49 -29.82 4.31 20.54
C SER A 49 -28.67 4.94 19.71
N VAL A 50 -27.85 5.78 20.35
CA VAL A 50 -26.69 6.42 19.73
C VAL A 50 -25.61 5.38 19.41
N GLU A 51 -25.35 4.45 20.33
CA GLU A 51 -24.41 3.36 20.14
C GLU A 51 -24.80 2.46 18.95
N ASP A 52 -26.08 2.12 18.85
CA ASP A 52 -26.60 1.31 17.75
C ASP A 52 -26.53 2.06 16.40
N GLN A 53 -26.73 3.39 16.41
CA GLN A 53 -26.52 4.21 15.22
C GLN A 53 -25.04 4.24 14.79
N ILE A 54 -24.10 4.42 15.73
CA ILE A 54 -22.66 4.36 15.47
C ILE A 54 -22.27 2.99 14.91
N LYS A 55 -22.81 1.90 15.47
CA LYS A 55 -22.56 0.53 14.98
C LYS A 55 -23.06 0.36 13.54
N LYS A 56 -24.26 0.85 13.22
CA LYS A 56 -24.80 0.81 11.85
C LYS A 56 -23.92 1.60 10.87
N GLU A 57 -23.50 2.80 11.24
CA GLU A 57 -22.59 3.61 10.42
C GLU A 57 -21.24 2.93 10.23
N LYS A 58 -20.67 2.32 11.28
CA LYS A 58 -19.41 1.56 11.18
C LYS A 58 -19.52 0.41 10.19
N VAL A 59 -20.63 -0.33 10.20
CA VAL A 59 -20.89 -1.41 9.24
C VAL A 59 -21.03 -0.86 7.82
N HIS A 60 -21.76 0.24 7.64
CA HIS A 60 -21.91 0.90 6.34
C HIS A 60 -20.54 1.32 5.77
N TRP A 61 -19.73 2.05 6.53
CA TRP A 61 -18.42 2.53 6.09
C TRP A 61 -17.42 1.42 5.80
N LYS A 62 -17.43 0.34 6.59
CA LYS A 62 -16.63 -0.86 6.27
C LYS A 62 -17.03 -1.44 4.92
N GLY A 63 -18.33 -1.59 4.68
CA GLY A 63 -18.84 -2.10 3.40
C GLY A 63 -18.45 -1.19 2.23
N VAL A 64 -18.52 0.13 2.38
CA VAL A 64 -18.08 1.09 1.37
C VAL A 64 -16.58 0.94 1.06
N LEU A 65 -15.74 0.91 2.10
CA LEU A 65 -14.29 0.80 1.95
C LEU A 65 -13.88 -0.51 1.27
N GLU A 66 -14.49 -1.64 1.62
CA GLU A 66 -14.22 -2.93 0.97
C GLU A 66 -14.44 -2.84 -0.55
N ARG A 67 -15.52 -2.21 -0.99
CA ARG A 67 -15.87 -2.08 -2.41
C ARG A 67 -14.96 -1.10 -3.14
N ILE A 68 -14.57 0.00 -2.48
CA ILE A 68 -13.58 0.93 -3.01
C ILE A 68 -12.23 0.21 -3.19
N ILE A 69 -11.78 -0.57 -2.21
CA ILE A 69 -10.54 -1.34 -2.29
C ILE A 69 -10.60 -2.35 -3.44
N GLU A 70 -11.72 -3.04 -3.64
CA GLU A 70 -11.88 -3.95 -4.78
C GLU A 70 -11.86 -3.23 -6.14
N ALA A 71 -12.43 -2.03 -6.23
CA ALA A 71 -12.31 -1.19 -7.43
C ALA A 71 -10.85 -0.81 -7.71
N VAL A 72 -10.11 -0.34 -6.68
CA VAL A 72 -8.68 -0.01 -6.78
C VAL A 72 -7.87 -1.23 -7.22
N LYS A 73 -8.07 -2.38 -6.57
CA LYS A 73 -7.39 -3.64 -6.92
C LYS A 73 -7.67 -4.07 -8.36
N THR A 74 -8.92 -3.94 -8.80
CA THR A 74 -9.32 -4.31 -10.17
C THR A 74 -8.62 -3.43 -11.19
N LEU A 75 -8.59 -2.12 -10.99
CA LEU A 75 -7.90 -1.19 -11.89
C LEU A 75 -6.40 -1.46 -11.92
N ALA A 76 -5.77 -1.63 -10.75
CA ALA A 76 -4.34 -1.89 -10.64
C ALA A 76 -3.92 -3.19 -11.33
N LYS A 77 -4.66 -4.29 -11.12
CA LYS A 77 -4.38 -5.59 -11.73
C LYS A 77 -4.46 -5.58 -13.26
N ASN A 78 -5.34 -4.75 -13.81
CA ASN A 78 -5.57 -4.66 -15.26
C ASN A 78 -4.80 -3.51 -15.91
N ASN A 79 -3.91 -2.83 -15.17
CA ASN A 79 -3.16 -1.66 -15.65
C ASN A 79 -4.06 -0.57 -16.25
N LEU A 80 -5.22 -0.34 -15.63
CA LEU A 80 -6.20 0.65 -16.07
C LEU A 80 -5.97 1.99 -15.39
N ALA A 81 -6.17 3.08 -16.15
CA ALA A 81 -6.14 4.43 -15.61
C ALA A 81 -7.24 4.63 -14.56
N PHE A 82 -6.94 5.32 -13.47
CA PHE A 82 -7.90 5.58 -12.40
C PHE A 82 -8.73 6.83 -12.68
N ARG A 83 -8.05 7.89 -13.11
CA ARG A 83 -8.58 9.26 -13.18
C ARG A 83 -8.99 9.63 -14.60
N GLY A 84 -9.88 10.61 -14.67
CA GLY A 84 -10.17 11.37 -15.88
C GLY A 84 -9.94 12.85 -15.61
N ASP A 85 -10.44 13.69 -16.52
CA ASP A 85 -10.32 15.16 -16.41
C ASP A 85 -11.17 15.74 -15.27
N ASN A 86 -12.11 14.95 -14.76
CA ASN A 86 -13.05 15.36 -13.73
C ASN A 86 -13.00 14.38 -12.54
N GLU A 87 -13.24 14.89 -11.33
CA GLU A 87 -13.26 14.09 -10.11
C GLU A 87 -14.65 14.03 -9.46
N LYS A 88 -15.68 14.50 -10.17
CA LYS A 88 -17.05 14.53 -9.69
C LYS A 88 -17.87 13.36 -10.22
N ILE A 89 -18.64 12.75 -9.34
CA ILE A 89 -19.54 11.63 -9.65
C ILE A 89 -20.64 12.11 -10.60
N TYR A 90 -21.02 11.26 -11.55
CA TYR A 90 -22.01 11.49 -12.59
C TYR A 90 -21.68 12.64 -13.55
N GLN A 91 -20.42 13.07 -13.59
CA GLN A 91 -19.96 14.04 -14.58
C GLN A 91 -19.19 13.37 -15.71
N LYS A 92 -19.25 13.98 -16.89
CA LYS A 92 -18.51 13.50 -18.06
C LYS A 92 -17.00 13.51 -17.76
N ASN A 93 -16.30 12.48 -18.27
CA ASN A 93 -14.85 12.29 -18.12
C ASN A 93 -14.36 12.18 -16.67
N ASN A 94 -15.15 11.57 -15.77
CA ASN A 94 -14.78 11.46 -14.36
C ASN A 94 -13.83 10.30 -14.00
N GLY A 95 -13.27 9.64 -15.01
CA GLY A 95 -12.32 8.55 -14.84
C GLY A 95 -12.97 7.18 -14.62
N ILE A 96 -12.17 6.14 -14.84
CA ILE A 96 -12.63 4.75 -14.78
C ILE A 96 -12.98 4.36 -13.33
N PHE A 97 -12.24 4.89 -12.35
CA PHE A 97 -12.52 4.63 -10.93
C PHE A 97 -13.94 5.06 -10.54
N LEU A 98 -14.32 6.31 -10.82
CA LEU A 98 -15.67 6.79 -10.50
C LEU A 98 -16.74 6.09 -11.35
N SER A 99 -16.43 5.78 -12.62
CA SER A 99 -17.34 4.99 -13.48
C SER A 99 -17.62 3.59 -12.91
N ILE A 100 -16.62 2.92 -12.32
CA ILE A 100 -16.82 1.62 -11.65
C ILE A 100 -17.69 1.80 -10.40
N ILE A 101 -17.45 2.83 -9.60
CA ILE A 101 -18.23 3.11 -8.39
C ILE A 101 -19.70 3.40 -8.72
N GLU A 102 -19.97 4.17 -9.77
CA GLU A 102 -21.32 4.43 -10.29
C GLU A 102 -21.99 3.15 -10.79
N MET A 103 -21.25 2.30 -11.49
CA MET A 103 -21.73 1.01 -11.96
C MET A 103 -22.05 0.07 -10.78
N MET A 104 -21.20 0.01 -9.76
CA MET A 104 -21.46 -0.75 -8.53
C MET A 104 -22.75 -0.28 -7.84
N ALA A 105 -22.97 1.04 -7.72
CA ALA A 105 -24.16 1.60 -7.07
C ALA A 105 -25.49 1.23 -7.76
N LYS A 106 -25.47 0.84 -9.04
CA LYS A 106 -26.67 0.33 -9.72
C LYS A 106 -27.14 -0.99 -9.10
N HIS A 107 -26.20 -1.84 -8.67
CA HIS A 107 -26.49 -3.21 -8.24
C HIS A 107 -26.29 -3.45 -6.73
N ASP A 108 -25.39 -2.70 -6.09
CA ASP A 108 -25.04 -2.85 -4.68
C ASP A 108 -25.76 -1.80 -3.79
N PRO A 109 -26.59 -2.23 -2.82
CA PRO A 109 -27.32 -1.31 -1.95
C PRO A 109 -26.43 -0.39 -1.12
N THR A 110 -25.26 -0.86 -0.68
CA THR A 110 -24.33 -0.07 0.14
C THR A 110 -23.76 1.09 -0.65
N MET A 111 -23.29 0.86 -1.87
CA MET A 111 -22.79 1.92 -2.76
C MET A 111 -23.91 2.83 -3.24
N ARG A 112 -25.11 2.29 -3.46
CA ARG A 112 -26.28 3.10 -3.81
C ARG A 112 -26.59 4.13 -2.72
N GLU A 113 -26.66 3.68 -1.47
CA GLU A 113 -26.87 4.55 -0.32
C GLU A 113 -25.71 5.54 -0.16
N HIS A 114 -24.46 5.08 -0.34
CA HIS A 114 -23.28 5.95 -0.28
C HIS A 114 -23.37 7.09 -1.30
N LEU A 115 -23.65 6.79 -2.57
CA LEU A 115 -23.79 7.81 -3.62
C LEU A 115 -24.99 8.73 -3.38
N ARG A 116 -26.10 8.21 -2.85
CA ARG A 116 -27.25 9.04 -2.45
C ARG A 116 -26.87 10.07 -1.40
N ARG A 117 -26.12 9.66 -0.36
CA ARG A 117 -25.63 10.57 0.69
C ARG A 117 -24.73 11.67 0.13
N ILE A 118 -23.90 11.35 -0.88
CA ILE A 118 -23.05 12.34 -1.57
C ILE A 118 -23.92 13.33 -2.36
N SER A 119 -24.85 12.83 -3.18
CA SER A 119 -25.70 13.68 -4.02
C SER A 119 -26.60 14.62 -3.21
N ASN A 120 -27.01 14.19 -2.02
CA ASN A 120 -27.82 15.00 -1.11
C ASN A 120 -26.98 15.95 -0.22
N GLY A 121 -25.65 15.90 -0.27
CA GLY A 121 -24.78 16.69 0.60
C GLY A 121 -24.82 16.27 2.08
N GLU A 122 -25.27 15.05 2.38
CA GLU A 122 -25.35 14.51 3.74
C GLU A 122 -23.97 14.11 4.29
N ILE A 123 -23.02 13.81 3.41
CA ILE A 123 -21.64 13.48 3.76
C ILE A 123 -20.65 14.37 3.02
N HIS A 124 -19.66 14.88 3.76
CA HIS A 124 -18.56 15.64 3.20
C HIS A 124 -17.38 14.73 2.80
N TYR A 125 -17.08 13.72 3.61
CA TYR A 125 -15.97 12.80 3.39
C TYR A 125 -16.47 11.50 2.76
N HIS A 126 -16.32 11.38 1.45
CA HIS A 126 -16.87 10.26 0.69
C HIS A 126 -15.83 9.22 0.23
N TYR A 127 -14.54 9.43 0.52
CA TYR A 127 -13.43 8.51 0.22
C TYR A 127 -13.21 8.18 -1.27
N LEU A 128 -13.76 8.99 -2.19
CA LEU A 128 -13.58 8.79 -3.63
C LEU A 128 -12.57 9.75 -4.28
N GLY A 129 -12.06 10.73 -3.53
CA GLY A 129 -11.12 11.73 -4.06
C GLY A 129 -9.73 11.17 -4.34
N HIS A 130 -8.93 11.88 -5.15
CA HIS A 130 -7.62 11.42 -5.60
C HIS A 130 -6.64 11.09 -4.47
N ASN A 131 -6.72 11.79 -3.34
CA ASN A 131 -5.82 11.62 -2.19
C ASN A 131 -6.02 10.24 -1.57
N ILE A 132 -7.27 9.86 -1.36
CA ILE A 132 -7.64 8.56 -0.82
C ILE A 132 -7.30 7.45 -1.82
N GLN A 133 -7.52 7.67 -3.11
CA GLN A 133 -7.09 6.71 -4.13
C GLN A 133 -5.58 6.46 -4.06
N ASN A 134 -4.75 7.52 -3.98
CA ASN A 134 -3.30 7.39 -3.83
C ASN A 134 -2.90 6.67 -2.55
N GLU A 135 -3.53 7.00 -1.42
CA GLU A 135 -3.28 6.36 -0.14
C GLU A 135 -3.57 4.86 -0.21
N LEU A 136 -4.74 4.47 -0.74
CA LEU A 136 -5.12 3.06 -0.91
C LEU A 136 -4.16 2.32 -1.85
N ILE A 137 -3.76 2.94 -2.96
CA ILE A 137 -2.77 2.38 -3.89
C ILE A 137 -1.45 2.15 -3.15
N GLN A 138 -0.98 3.12 -2.37
CA GLN A 138 0.27 3.00 -1.62
C GLN A 138 0.20 1.91 -0.55
N MET A 139 -0.92 1.80 0.18
CA MET A 139 -1.13 0.74 1.16
C MET A 139 -1.10 -0.65 0.51
N LEU A 140 -1.80 -0.82 -0.61
CA LEU A 140 -1.79 -2.09 -1.37
C LEU A 140 -0.40 -2.41 -1.90
N ALA A 141 0.30 -1.42 -2.46
CA ALA A 141 1.67 -1.58 -2.95
C ALA A 141 2.63 -1.99 -1.82
N ASN A 142 2.50 -1.39 -0.64
CA ASN A 142 3.30 -1.74 0.53
C ASN A 142 3.04 -3.18 0.98
N GLU A 143 1.79 -3.62 1.06
CA GLU A 143 1.45 -5.00 1.43
C GLU A 143 2.00 -6.03 0.43
N VAL A 144 1.89 -5.74 -0.87
CA VAL A 144 2.46 -6.59 -1.92
C VAL A 144 3.99 -6.63 -1.80
N LYS A 145 4.64 -5.48 -1.63
CA LYS A 145 6.09 -5.37 -1.46
C LYS A 145 6.56 -6.15 -0.21
N SER A 146 5.87 -6.01 0.92
CA SER A 146 6.16 -6.74 2.15
C SER A 146 5.97 -8.26 1.98
N ALA A 147 4.98 -8.71 1.20
CA ALA A 147 4.83 -10.12 0.87
C ALA A 147 5.99 -10.63 -0.01
N MET A 148 6.43 -9.87 -1.01
CA MET A 148 7.58 -10.21 -1.85
C MET A 148 8.88 -10.29 -1.03
N ILE A 149 9.14 -9.29 -0.18
CA ILE A 149 10.33 -9.28 0.70
C ILE A 149 10.34 -10.49 1.64
N ARG A 150 9.19 -10.88 2.19
CA ARG A 150 9.09 -12.09 3.02
C ARG A 150 9.51 -13.34 2.24
N ARG A 151 8.98 -13.53 1.03
CA ARG A 151 9.37 -14.68 0.17
C ARG A 151 10.86 -14.69 -0.16
N ILE A 152 11.44 -13.51 -0.45
CA ILE A 152 12.89 -13.38 -0.71
C ILE A 152 13.70 -13.75 0.55
N LYS A 153 13.28 -13.30 1.73
CA LYS A 153 13.94 -13.62 3.00
C LYS A 153 13.84 -15.11 3.34
N ASP A 154 12.70 -15.74 3.07
CA ASP A 154 12.51 -17.18 3.27
C ASP A 154 13.41 -18.01 2.34
N ALA A 155 13.61 -17.54 1.10
CA ALA A 155 14.57 -18.13 0.15
C ALA A 155 16.03 -17.98 0.62
N LYS A 156 16.31 -17.04 1.52
CA LYS A 156 17.62 -16.59 1.99
C LYS A 156 18.51 -15.99 0.90
N TYR A 157 18.78 -16.73 -0.17
CA TYR A 157 19.68 -16.32 -1.23
C TYR A 157 18.93 -15.78 -2.45
N PHE A 158 19.48 -14.73 -3.04
CA PHE A 158 18.87 -14.05 -4.17
C PHE A 158 19.91 -13.50 -5.14
N ALA A 159 19.47 -13.12 -6.34
CA ALA A 159 20.25 -12.37 -7.30
C ALA A 159 19.58 -11.03 -7.60
N VAL A 160 20.38 -10.00 -7.82
CA VAL A 160 19.90 -8.68 -8.24
C VAL A 160 19.91 -8.59 -9.76
N ILE A 161 18.85 -8.06 -10.35
CA ILE A 161 18.75 -7.72 -11.75
C ILE A 161 18.45 -6.22 -11.83
N LEU A 162 19.30 -5.49 -12.56
CA LEU A 162 19.23 -4.04 -12.67
C LEU A 162 19.13 -3.64 -14.13
N ASP A 163 18.31 -2.64 -14.40
CA ASP A 163 18.24 -1.99 -15.71
C ASP A 163 18.00 -0.50 -15.54
N CYS A 164 18.72 0.31 -16.30
CA CYS A 164 18.64 1.77 -16.24
C CYS A 164 17.89 2.30 -17.46
N THR A 165 16.88 3.13 -17.21
CA THR A 165 16.14 3.83 -18.26
C THR A 165 15.87 5.27 -17.82
N PRO A 166 15.99 6.25 -18.72
CA PRO A 166 15.53 7.60 -18.45
C PRO A 166 14.00 7.62 -18.34
N ASP A 167 13.49 8.41 -17.41
CA ASP A 167 12.05 8.69 -17.29
C ASP A 167 11.60 9.82 -18.24
N ILE A 168 10.31 10.16 -18.17
CA ILE A 168 9.69 11.20 -19.02
C ILE A 168 10.33 12.59 -18.80
N SER A 169 10.94 12.81 -17.63
CA SER A 169 11.66 14.03 -17.29
C SER A 169 13.16 13.98 -17.59
N HIS A 170 13.62 12.92 -18.27
CA HIS A 170 15.02 12.63 -18.56
C HIS A 170 15.89 12.37 -17.32
N MET A 171 15.29 11.99 -16.19
CA MET A 171 16.05 11.49 -15.04
C MET A 171 16.28 9.99 -15.17
N GLU A 172 17.50 9.54 -14.92
CA GLU A 172 17.82 8.10 -14.92
C GLU A 172 17.15 7.40 -13.73
N GLN A 173 16.48 6.28 -14.02
CA GLN A 173 15.89 5.40 -13.03
C GLN A 173 16.42 4.00 -13.22
N MET A 174 16.85 3.38 -12.11
CA MET A 174 17.32 2.01 -12.09
C MET A 174 16.24 1.10 -11.52
N SER A 175 15.71 0.21 -12.35
CA SER A 175 14.79 -0.83 -11.91
C SER A 175 15.52 -1.85 -11.04
N LEU A 176 14.96 -2.16 -9.87
CA LEU A 176 15.47 -3.20 -8.98
C LEU A 176 14.54 -4.41 -9.02
N VAL A 177 15.03 -5.49 -9.64
CA VAL A 177 14.36 -6.79 -9.67
C VAL A 177 15.19 -7.80 -8.89
N ILE A 178 14.53 -8.60 -8.06
CA ILE A 178 15.16 -9.67 -7.30
C ILE A 178 14.72 -11.01 -7.85
N ARG A 179 15.68 -11.85 -8.22
CA ARG A 179 15.45 -13.25 -8.62
C ARG A 179 15.80 -14.16 -7.46
N CYS A 180 14.88 -14.98 -7.00
CA CYS A 180 15.12 -15.96 -5.94
C CYS A 180 14.38 -17.27 -6.19
N VAL A 181 14.68 -18.27 -5.37
CA VAL A 181 14.00 -19.56 -5.41
C VAL A 181 12.89 -19.52 -4.37
N ASP A 182 11.63 -19.58 -4.81
CA ASP A 182 10.52 -19.66 -3.89
C ASP A 182 10.44 -21.06 -3.27
N VAL A 183 10.66 -21.10 -1.96
CA VAL A 183 10.60 -22.30 -1.11
C VAL A 183 9.30 -22.37 -0.30
N SER A 184 8.42 -21.37 -0.42
CA SER A 184 7.16 -21.31 0.34
C SER A 184 6.09 -22.26 -0.20
N THR A 185 6.23 -22.73 -1.43
CA THR A 185 5.30 -23.66 -2.07
C THR A 185 5.86 -25.07 -2.12
N THR A 186 4.99 -26.08 -2.27
CA THR A 186 5.41 -27.49 -2.40
C THR A 186 6.31 -27.75 -3.62
N THR A 187 6.23 -26.90 -4.64
CA THR A 187 7.03 -26.98 -5.85
C THR A 187 8.05 -25.85 -5.88
N ILE A 188 9.33 -26.20 -5.82
CA ILE A 188 10.41 -25.21 -5.93
C ILE A 188 10.34 -24.52 -7.28
N GLN A 189 10.16 -23.20 -7.29
CA GLN A 189 10.08 -22.38 -8.51
C GLN A 189 11.04 -21.19 -8.42
N VAL A 190 11.56 -20.78 -9.58
CA VAL A 190 12.37 -19.55 -9.66
C VAL A 190 11.43 -18.41 -9.98
N GLU A 191 11.45 -17.38 -9.15
CA GLU A 191 10.57 -16.22 -9.22
C GLU A 191 11.39 -14.94 -9.36
N GLU A 192 10.80 -13.95 -10.03
CA GLU A 192 11.39 -12.62 -10.21
C GLU A 192 10.41 -11.57 -9.66
N PHE A 193 10.89 -10.77 -8.71
CA PHE A 193 10.10 -9.77 -8.03
C PHE A 193 10.64 -8.38 -8.36
N PHE A 194 9.84 -7.59 -9.08
CA PHE A 194 10.08 -6.15 -9.17
C PHE A 194 9.77 -5.49 -7.82
N LEU A 195 10.74 -4.78 -7.26
CA LEU A 195 10.59 -4.17 -5.94
C LEU A 195 10.35 -2.66 -6.01
N GLN A 196 11.17 -1.94 -6.78
CA GLN A 196 11.03 -0.50 -6.98
C GLN A 196 11.93 0.01 -8.10
N PHE A 197 11.65 1.23 -8.55
CA PHE A 197 12.62 2.07 -9.24
C PHE A 197 13.45 2.83 -8.21
N LEU A 198 14.75 2.87 -8.42
CA LEU A 198 15.72 3.67 -7.66
C LEU A 198 16.01 4.91 -8.51
N LYS A 199 15.85 6.09 -7.92
CA LYS A 199 16.15 7.35 -8.61
C LYS A 199 17.67 7.54 -8.61
N VAL A 200 18.27 7.72 -9.78
CA VAL A 200 19.73 7.80 -9.90
C VAL A 200 20.11 9.22 -10.31
N GLU A 201 20.76 9.94 -9.41
CA GLU A 201 21.31 11.27 -9.72
C GLU A 201 22.73 11.18 -10.28
N ASP A 202 23.54 10.27 -9.74
CA ASP A 202 24.89 9.96 -10.24
C ASP A 202 24.90 8.64 -11.02
N THR A 203 25.04 8.76 -12.34
CA THR A 203 25.08 7.63 -13.28
C THR A 203 26.45 6.94 -13.34
N THR A 204 27.43 7.37 -12.55
CA THR A 204 28.71 6.65 -12.43
C THR A 204 28.52 5.30 -11.77
N GLY A 205 29.49 4.39 -11.96
CA GLY A 205 29.46 3.10 -11.26
C GLY A 205 29.51 3.21 -9.72
N SER A 206 29.90 4.36 -9.15
CA SER A 206 29.80 4.59 -7.69
C SER A 206 28.37 4.91 -7.29
N GLY A 207 27.78 5.95 -7.89
CA GLY A 207 26.41 6.37 -7.60
C GLY A 207 25.41 5.23 -7.78
N LEU A 208 25.48 4.50 -8.90
CA LEU A 208 24.63 3.33 -9.15
C LEU A 208 24.77 2.24 -8.07
N PHE A 209 25.98 2.02 -7.56
CA PHE A 209 26.20 1.03 -6.51
C PHE A 209 25.69 1.51 -5.15
N GLU A 210 25.85 2.80 -4.85
CA GLU A 210 25.37 3.42 -3.61
C GLU A 210 23.84 3.39 -3.55
N GLU A 211 23.14 3.74 -4.64
CA GLU A 211 21.68 3.63 -4.76
C GLU A 211 21.18 2.18 -4.60
N LEU A 212 21.90 1.22 -5.20
CA LEU A 212 21.60 -0.20 -5.02
C LEU A 212 21.72 -0.61 -3.55
N GLU A 213 22.82 -0.23 -2.90
CA GLU A 213 23.08 -0.58 -1.52
C GLU A 213 22.03 0.04 -0.58
N GLU A 214 21.73 1.32 -0.73
CA GLU A 214 20.67 2.00 0.04
C GLU A 214 19.30 1.34 -0.20
N GLY A 215 19.01 0.99 -1.45
CA GLY A 215 17.80 0.25 -1.82
C GLY A 215 17.70 -1.09 -1.08
N LEU A 216 18.77 -1.89 -1.06
CA LEU A 216 18.80 -3.17 -0.34
C LEU A 216 18.65 -2.98 1.18
N VAL A 217 19.31 -1.98 1.77
CA VAL A 217 19.20 -1.65 3.20
C VAL A 217 17.77 -1.27 3.55
N THR A 218 17.13 -0.41 2.75
CA THR A 218 15.74 0.01 2.94
C THR A 218 14.77 -1.16 2.89
N LEU A 219 15.03 -2.12 1.99
CA LEU A 219 14.25 -3.36 1.85
C LEU A 219 14.62 -4.41 2.91
N GLN A 220 15.60 -4.13 3.77
CA GLN A 220 16.16 -5.04 4.76
C GLN A 220 16.65 -6.36 4.14
N LEU A 221 17.29 -6.28 2.98
CA LEU A 221 17.92 -7.40 2.30
C LEU A 221 19.44 -7.31 2.49
N ASP A 222 20.03 -8.36 3.03
CA ASP A 222 21.48 -8.39 3.26
C ASP A 222 22.22 -8.61 1.93
N ILE A 223 23.10 -7.67 1.56
CA ILE A 223 23.97 -7.80 0.40
C ILE A 223 24.86 -9.06 0.49
N GLY A 224 25.17 -9.54 1.69
CA GLY A 224 25.91 -10.78 1.95
C GLY A 224 25.16 -12.04 1.51
N ASP A 225 23.84 -11.97 1.34
CA ASP A 225 23.00 -13.05 0.85
C ASP A 225 22.82 -13.05 -0.68
N CYS A 226 23.27 -11.99 -1.35
CA CYS A 226 23.31 -11.92 -2.80
C CYS A 226 24.26 -13.00 -3.41
N ARG A 227 23.81 -13.69 -4.45
CA ARG A 227 24.55 -14.75 -5.16
C ARG A 227 24.70 -14.48 -6.66
N GLY A 228 24.00 -13.49 -7.17
CA GLY A 228 24.08 -13.11 -8.58
C GLY A 228 23.81 -11.64 -8.80
N GLN A 229 24.40 -11.10 -9.85
CA GLN A 229 24.17 -9.73 -10.31
C GLN A 229 24.05 -9.73 -11.84
N GLY A 230 22.92 -9.25 -12.35
CA GLY A 230 22.60 -9.25 -13.78
C GLY A 230 22.21 -7.86 -14.25
N TYR A 231 22.90 -7.35 -15.27
CA TYR A 231 22.61 -6.05 -15.89
C TYR A 231 23.38 -5.90 -17.21
N ASP A 232 23.24 -4.76 -17.87
CA ASP A 232 23.84 -4.47 -19.17
C ASP A 232 25.38 -4.53 -19.19
N ASN A 233 25.95 -4.40 -20.38
CA ASN A 233 27.41 -4.41 -20.57
C ASN A 233 28.01 -2.99 -20.48
N GLY A 234 27.25 -1.99 -20.01
CA GLY A 234 27.70 -0.61 -19.89
C GLY A 234 28.91 -0.49 -18.98
N SER A 235 29.81 0.46 -19.26
CA SER A 235 31.08 0.62 -18.54
C SER A 235 30.89 0.94 -17.05
N ASN A 236 29.84 1.69 -16.71
CA ASN A 236 29.48 2.00 -15.31
C ASN A 236 28.87 0.80 -14.58
N MET A 237 28.28 -0.16 -15.30
CA MET A 237 27.72 -1.39 -14.74
C MET A 237 28.78 -2.51 -14.67
N LYS A 238 29.27 -2.98 -15.81
CA LYS A 238 30.24 -4.09 -15.97
C LYS A 238 31.71 -3.70 -15.71
N GLY A 239 32.00 -2.43 -15.44
CA GLY A 239 33.37 -1.94 -15.34
C GLY A 239 34.24 -2.74 -14.36
N LYS A 240 35.29 -3.41 -14.88
CA LYS A 240 36.20 -4.29 -14.10
C LYS A 240 36.92 -3.62 -12.92
N ARG A 241 37.02 -2.28 -12.93
CA ARG A 241 37.74 -1.49 -11.91
C ARG A 241 36.84 -0.57 -11.08
N LYS A 242 35.83 0.04 -11.71
CA LYS A 242 35.02 1.11 -11.11
C LYS A 242 33.51 0.91 -11.26
N GLY A 243 33.09 -0.12 -11.99
CA GLY A 243 31.67 -0.37 -12.23
C GLY A 243 30.98 -1.05 -11.04
N VAL A 244 29.65 -1.07 -11.08
CA VAL A 244 28.80 -1.78 -10.11
C VAL A 244 29.28 -3.21 -9.89
N GLN A 245 29.69 -3.90 -10.96
CA GLN A 245 30.22 -5.27 -10.92
C GLN A 245 31.36 -5.44 -9.94
N LYS A 246 32.38 -4.59 -10.07
CA LYS A 246 33.57 -4.68 -9.23
C LYS A 246 33.23 -4.35 -7.79
N ARG A 247 32.44 -3.30 -7.56
CA ARG A 247 32.05 -2.82 -6.23
C ARG A 247 31.22 -3.84 -5.47
N LEU A 248 30.26 -4.47 -6.14
CA LEU A 248 29.43 -5.49 -5.53
C LEU A 248 30.22 -6.76 -5.22
N LEU A 249 31.17 -7.15 -6.08
CA LEU A 249 32.10 -8.26 -5.78
C LEU A 249 33.05 -7.94 -4.62
N ASP A 250 33.45 -6.68 -4.45
CA ASP A 250 34.31 -6.26 -3.34
C ASP A 250 33.59 -6.37 -1.99
N LYS A 251 32.26 -6.11 -1.95
CA LYS A 251 31.44 -6.35 -0.76
C LYS A 251 31.04 -7.81 -0.57
N ASN A 252 30.72 -8.50 -1.67
CA ASN A 252 30.31 -9.89 -1.64
C ASN A 252 30.92 -10.67 -2.83
N PRO A 253 32.05 -11.37 -2.61
CA PRO A 253 32.73 -12.14 -3.64
C PRO A 253 31.90 -13.29 -4.25
N ARG A 254 30.77 -13.65 -3.64
CA ARG A 254 29.89 -14.76 -4.07
C ARG A 254 28.76 -14.29 -4.99
N ALA A 255 28.65 -13.00 -5.27
CA ALA A 255 27.62 -12.46 -6.15
C ALA A 255 28.09 -12.45 -7.61
N PHE A 256 27.91 -13.57 -8.30
CA PHE A 256 28.46 -13.76 -9.65
C PHE A 256 27.77 -12.88 -10.68
N TYR A 257 28.57 -12.30 -11.58
CA TYR A 257 28.06 -11.45 -12.64
C TYR A 257 27.58 -12.26 -13.85
N MET A 258 26.39 -11.94 -14.32
CA MET A 258 25.82 -12.44 -15.57
C MET A 258 25.55 -11.26 -16.51
N PRO A 259 26.19 -11.19 -17.69
CA PRO A 259 25.91 -10.12 -18.65
C PRO A 259 24.53 -10.27 -19.27
N CYS A 260 23.89 -9.15 -19.60
CA CYS A 260 22.62 -9.14 -20.32
C CYS A 260 22.76 -9.82 -21.70
N GLY A 261 22.01 -10.90 -21.91
CA GLY A 261 21.96 -11.64 -23.17
C GLY A 261 21.39 -10.81 -24.31
N CYS A 262 20.31 -10.05 -24.05
CA CYS A 262 19.68 -9.18 -25.04
C CYS A 262 20.64 -8.09 -25.53
N HIS A 263 21.35 -7.44 -24.61
CA HIS A 263 22.32 -6.42 -24.96
C HIS A 263 23.50 -7.02 -25.72
N SER A 264 23.99 -8.19 -25.30
CA SER A 264 25.07 -8.90 -26.00
C SER A 264 24.66 -9.29 -27.44
N LEU A 265 23.44 -9.77 -27.63
CA LEU A 265 22.89 -10.07 -28.95
C LEU A 265 22.76 -8.80 -29.81
N ASN A 266 22.25 -7.71 -29.23
CA ASN A 266 22.13 -6.44 -29.92
C ASN A 266 23.48 -5.92 -30.40
N LEU A 267 24.53 -6.00 -29.57
CA LEU A 267 25.89 -5.63 -29.96
C LEU A 267 26.39 -6.44 -31.17
N VAL A 268 26.17 -7.76 -31.16
CA VAL A 268 26.53 -8.63 -32.29
C VAL A 268 25.77 -8.23 -33.56
N LEU A 269 24.48 -7.95 -33.46
CA LEU A 269 23.66 -7.51 -34.60
C LEU A 269 24.14 -6.16 -35.15
N CYS A 270 24.46 -5.20 -34.27
CA CYS A 270 25.02 -3.90 -34.66
C CYS A 270 26.36 -4.08 -35.38
N ASP A 271 27.27 -4.90 -34.85
CA ASP A 271 28.58 -5.16 -35.47
C ASP A 271 28.43 -5.86 -36.83
N MET A 272 27.50 -6.81 -36.95
CA MET A 272 27.18 -7.45 -38.23
C MET A 272 26.67 -6.45 -39.27
N ALA A 273 25.75 -5.56 -38.87
CA ALA A 273 25.22 -4.52 -39.76
C ALA A 273 26.32 -3.52 -40.18
N ASN A 274 27.15 -3.09 -39.23
CA ASN A 274 28.26 -2.16 -39.48
C ASN A 274 29.40 -2.80 -40.29
N SER A 275 29.47 -4.12 -40.35
CA SER A 275 30.43 -4.85 -41.20
C SER A 275 29.93 -5.02 -42.65
N CYS A 276 28.66 -4.69 -42.93
CA CYS A 276 28.04 -4.86 -44.24
C CYS A 276 27.76 -3.52 -44.93
N ASN A 277 28.55 -3.17 -45.94
CA ASN A 277 28.39 -1.90 -46.69
C ASN A 277 26.98 -1.65 -47.24
N LYS A 278 26.27 -2.72 -47.65
CA LYS A 278 24.88 -2.63 -48.12
C LYS A 278 23.93 -2.23 -46.99
N ALA A 279 24.09 -2.85 -45.81
CA ALA A 279 23.30 -2.52 -44.63
C ALA A 279 23.58 -1.09 -44.15
N ILE A 280 24.86 -0.70 -44.08
CA ILE A 280 25.28 0.67 -43.74
C ILE A 280 24.62 1.68 -44.67
N SER A 281 24.67 1.43 -45.98
CA SER A 281 24.09 2.33 -46.99
C SER A 281 22.57 2.39 -46.87
N PHE A 282 21.90 1.25 -46.70
CA PHE A 282 20.45 1.16 -46.53
C PHE A 282 19.96 1.89 -45.27
N PHE A 283 20.50 1.56 -44.10
CA PHE A 283 20.12 2.20 -42.83
C PHE A 283 20.55 3.67 -42.78
N GLY A 284 21.70 4.02 -43.37
CA GLY A 284 22.15 5.40 -43.46
C GLY A 284 21.26 6.28 -44.32
N VAL A 285 20.59 5.74 -45.34
CA VAL A 285 19.55 6.45 -46.09
C VAL A 285 18.28 6.59 -45.25
N LEU A 286 17.81 5.50 -44.62
CA LEU A 286 16.60 5.54 -43.79
C LEU A 286 16.71 6.53 -42.62
N GLN A 287 17.86 6.62 -41.96
CA GLN A 287 18.07 7.51 -40.81
C GLN A 287 18.12 9.00 -41.20
N ARG A 288 18.22 9.31 -42.50
CA ARG A 288 18.19 10.68 -43.04
C ARG A 288 16.79 11.13 -43.48
N ILE A 289 15.85 10.19 -43.61
CA ILE A 289 14.44 10.46 -43.91
C ILE A 289 13.73 10.77 -42.58
#